data_AF-A0A9E1ST28-F1
#
_entry.id   AF-A0A9E1ST28-F1
#
_cell.length_a   1.000
_cell.length_b   1.000
_cell.length_c   1.000
_cell.angle_alpha   90.00
_cell.angle_beta   90.00
_cell.angle_gamma   90.00
#
_symmetry.space_group_name_H-M   'P 1'
#
loop_
_entity.id
_entity.type
_entity.pdbx_description
1 polymer ?
#
loop_
_entity_poly.entity_id
_entity_poly.type
_entity_poly.pdbx_seq_one_letter_code
_entity_poly.pdbx_strand_id
1 'polypeptide(L)'
;MVYSNQDYFDFIVKEKPPLLWQPNEKHKYSNTAYVILGLLIEKISGHSYYDFISDNILKPAGMSQTYLLGNLEGERVPHLVYGYRRNDDGTISRNPNPDAAPRMRGLTYGDDDLISTMADMFKYDQAIRNGLFLNPEKLDQILNPVLLNDETLSE
;
A
#
# COMPACT_ATOMS: atom_id res chain seq x y z
N MET A 1 7.56 10.19 -16.92
CA MET A 1 8.11 10.75 -15.67
C MET A 1 7.75 9.75 -14.58
N VAL A 2 8.67 9.42 -13.69
CA VAL A 2 8.39 8.54 -12.54
C VAL A 2 8.43 9.43 -11.31
N TYR A 3 7.42 9.35 -10.46
CA TYR A 3 7.30 10.14 -9.24
C TYR A 3 7.57 9.23 -8.03
N SER A 4 8.27 9.76 -7.03
CA SER A 4 8.51 9.14 -5.73
C SER A 4 7.51 9.63 -4.69
N ASN A 5 7.40 8.98 -3.53
CA ASN A 5 6.58 9.49 -2.42
C ASN A 5 6.91 10.96 -2.08
N GLN A 6 8.19 11.33 -2.12
CA GLN A 6 8.64 12.70 -1.85
C GLN A 6 8.11 13.70 -2.89
N ASP A 7 8.05 13.34 -4.17
CA ASP A 7 7.49 14.22 -5.21
C ASP A 7 6.00 14.52 -4.96
N TYR A 8 5.23 13.53 -4.49
CA TYR A 8 3.83 13.74 -4.09
C TYR A 8 3.71 14.69 -2.90
N PHE A 9 4.56 14.49 -1.87
CA PHE A 9 4.57 15.36 -0.70
C PHE A 9 4.95 16.80 -1.06
N ASP A 10 6.03 16.98 -1.82
CA ASP A 10 6.52 18.30 -2.24
C ASP A 10 5.48 19.05 -3.08
N PHE A 11 4.79 18.34 -3.98
CA PHE A 11 3.68 18.90 -4.74
C PHE A 11 2.56 19.42 -3.83
N ILE A 12 2.11 18.63 -2.84
CA ILE A 12 1.03 19.03 -1.92
C ILE A 12 1.44 20.24 -1.08
N VAL A 13 2.67 20.24 -0.57
CA VAL A 13 3.20 21.35 0.25
C VAL A 13 3.33 22.64 -0.56
N LYS A 14 3.77 22.52 -1.81
CA LYS A 14 3.98 23.67 -2.70
C LYS A 14 2.66 24.24 -3.21
N GLU A 15 1.83 23.40 -3.81
CA GLU A 15 0.62 23.85 -4.53
C GLU A 15 -0.58 24.06 -3.59
N LYS A 16 -0.58 23.43 -2.41
CA LYS A 16 -1.63 23.55 -1.37
C LYS A 16 -3.03 23.46 -1.97
N PRO A 17 -3.38 22.35 -2.64
CA PRO A 17 -4.70 22.19 -3.24
C PRO A 17 -5.78 22.40 -2.17
N PRO A 18 -6.92 23.04 -2.52
CA PRO A 18 -7.98 23.29 -1.58
C PRO A 18 -8.53 21.97 -1.04
N LEU A 19 -8.96 21.98 0.24
CA LEU A 19 -9.67 20.86 0.83
C LEU A 19 -10.97 20.62 0.06
N LEU A 20 -11.28 19.36 -0.21
CA LEU A 20 -12.57 18.99 -0.80
C LEU A 20 -13.72 19.12 0.24
N TRP A 21 -13.39 18.89 1.51
CA TRP A 21 -14.25 18.99 2.69
C TRP A 21 -13.38 19.04 3.96
N GLN A 22 -13.94 19.41 5.11
CA GLN A 22 -13.19 19.40 6.38
C GLN A 22 -12.89 17.96 6.84
N PRO A 23 -11.83 17.74 7.63
CA PRO A 23 -11.56 16.42 8.21
C PRO A 23 -12.80 15.82 8.89
N ASN A 24 -13.00 14.52 8.70
CA ASN A 24 -14.15 13.74 9.20
C ASN A 24 -15.54 14.17 8.66
N GLU A 25 -15.65 15.05 7.66
CA GLU A 25 -16.96 15.32 7.02
C GLU A 25 -17.37 14.21 6.06
N LYS A 26 -16.43 13.62 5.33
CA LYS A 26 -16.69 12.54 4.36
C LYS A 26 -15.51 11.59 4.26
N HIS A 27 -15.81 10.33 3.92
CA HIS A 27 -14.82 9.33 3.54
C HIS A 27 -14.60 9.33 2.02
N LYS A 28 -13.33 9.22 1.60
CA LYS A 28 -12.95 8.98 0.20
C LYS A 28 -11.62 8.25 0.15
N TYR A 29 -11.61 7.17 -0.61
CA TYR A 29 -10.40 6.42 -0.91
C TYR A 29 -9.31 7.32 -1.53
N SER A 30 -8.07 7.20 -1.05
CA SER A 30 -6.95 8.03 -1.48
C SER A 30 -5.62 7.28 -1.41
N ASN A 31 -5.08 6.88 -2.56
CA ASN A 31 -3.72 6.34 -2.65
C ASN A 31 -2.69 7.36 -2.14
N THR A 32 -2.87 8.65 -2.44
CA THR A 32 -1.97 9.70 -1.97
C THR A 32 -1.87 9.76 -0.45
N ALA A 33 -2.94 9.44 0.28
CA ALA A 33 -2.88 9.36 1.74
C ALA A 33 -1.95 8.23 2.20
N TYR A 34 -2.00 7.06 1.56
CA TYR A 34 -1.13 5.92 1.85
C TYR A 34 0.33 6.18 1.46
N VAL A 35 0.59 6.87 0.35
CA VAL A 35 1.92 7.35 -0.04
C VAL A 35 2.53 8.25 1.06
N ILE A 36 1.73 9.17 1.61
CA ILE A 36 2.18 10.02 2.73
C ILE A 36 2.41 9.21 4.01
N LEU A 37 1.57 8.21 4.29
CA LEU A 37 1.79 7.31 5.44
C LEU A 37 3.10 6.52 5.31
N GLY A 38 3.49 6.13 4.10
CA GLY A 38 4.81 5.53 3.83
C GLY A 38 5.96 6.43 4.28
N LEU A 39 5.94 7.72 3.90
CA LEU A 39 6.94 8.70 4.35
C LEU A 39 6.90 8.91 5.86
N LEU A 40 5.71 8.86 6.47
CA LEU A 40 5.56 9.04 7.90
C LEU A 40 6.21 7.89 8.68
N ILE A 41 6.06 6.64 8.20
CA ILE A 41 6.75 5.47 8.77
C ILE A 41 8.26 5.68 8.73
N GLU A 42 8.81 6.09 7.59
CA GLU A 42 10.26 6.33 7.47
C GLU A 42 10.73 7.44 8.40
N LYS A 43 9.98 8.54 8.43
CA LYS A 43 10.31 9.71 9.26
C LYS A 43 10.30 9.39 10.75
N ILE A 44 9.34 8.60 11.21
CA ILE A 44 9.17 8.27 12.63
C ILE A 44 10.13 7.14 13.06
N SER A 45 10.26 6.10 12.23
CA SER A 45 11.06 4.92 12.58
C SER A 45 12.56 5.13 12.35
N GLY A 46 12.94 6.02 11.42
CA GLY A 46 14.33 6.16 10.96
C GLY A 46 14.82 5.04 10.06
N HIS A 47 13.95 4.08 9.72
CA HIS A 47 14.22 3.00 8.77
C HIS A 47 13.63 3.33 7.41
N SER A 48 14.15 2.70 6.35
CA SER A 48 13.44 2.70 5.06
C SER A 48 12.07 2.02 5.23
N TYR A 49 11.10 2.39 4.39
CA TYR A 49 9.77 1.76 4.43
C TYR A 49 9.89 0.24 4.26
N TYR A 50 10.77 -0.19 3.36
CA TYR A 50 11.03 -1.60 3.06
C TYR A 50 11.57 -2.37 4.27
N ASP A 51 12.60 -1.84 4.92
CA ASP A 51 13.19 -2.48 6.11
C ASP A 51 12.17 -2.55 7.24
N PHE A 52 11.41 -1.46 7.44
CA PHE A 52 10.38 -1.41 8.47
C PHE A 52 9.31 -2.49 8.24
N ILE A 53 8.74 -2.58 7.03
CA ILE A 53 7.71 -3.58 6.71
C ILE A 53 8.28 -5.01 6.80
N SER A 54 9.50 -5.22 6.32
CA SER A 54 10.16 -6.54 6.38
C SER A 54 10.35 -6.99 7.82
N ASP A 55 10.94 -6.15 8.67
CA ASP A 55 11.33 -6.50 10.03
C ASP A 55 10.18 -6.51 11.03
N ASN A 56 9.18 -5.63 10.84
CA ASN A 56 8.09 -5.46 11.80
C ASN A 56 6.80 -6.17 11.39
N ILE A 57 6.63 -6.53 10.11
CA ILE A 57 5.40 -7.16 9.63
C ILE A 57 5.67 -8.51 8.99
N LEU A 58 6.48 -8.57 7.92
CA LEU A 58 6.62 -9.78 7.12
C LEU A 58 7.34 -10.90 7.88
N LYS A 59 8.52 -10.61 8.46
CA LYS A 59 9.29 -11.60 9.22
C LYS A 59 8.53 -12.09 10.46
N PRO A 60 7.93 -11.22 11.31
CA PRO A 60 7.16 -11.68 12.46
C PRO A 60 5.93 -12.51 12.10
N ALA A 61 5.22 -12.18 11.02
CA ALA A 61 4.09 -12.98 10.53
C ALA A 61 4.52 -14.25 9.75
N GLY A 62 5.82 -14.46 9.51
CA GLY A 62 6.31 -15.61 8.75
C GLY A 62 5.99 -15.57 7.26
N MET A 63 5.85 -14.37 6.69
CA MET A 63 5.50 -14.11 5.28
C MET A 63 6.75 -14.14 4.37
N SER A 64 7.37 -15.32 4.24
CA SER A 64 8.65 -15.52 3.52
C SER A 64 8.57 -15.47 1.99
N GLN A 65 7.36 -15.41 1.42
CA GLN A 65 7.04 -15.35 -0.01
C GLN A 65 6.28 -14.06 -0.35
N THR A 66 6.52 -13.01 0.43
CA THR A 66 6.00 -11.66 0.21
C THR A 66 7.15 -10.70 -0.03
N TYR A 67 7.03 -9.86 -1.05
CA TYR A 67 8.11 -9.01 -1.57
C TYR A 67 7.59 -7.59 -1.84
N LEU A 68 8.44 -6.58 -1.65
CA LEU A 68 8.14 -5.21 -2.06
C LEU A 68 8.76 -4.94 -3.43
N LEU A 69 7.94 -4.50 -4.37
CA LEU A 69 8.28 -4.32 -5.78
C LEU A 69 9.50 -3.39 -5.99
N GLY A 70 9.62 -2.33 -5.19
CA GLY A 70 10.73 -1.38 -5.29
C GLY A 70 12.08 -1.92 -4.88
N ASN A 71 12.14 -3.09 -4.22
CA ASN A 71 13.37 -3.72 -3.77
C ASN A 71 13.79 -4.94 -4.63
N LEU A 72 13.06 -5.24 -5.71
CA LEU A 72 13.41 -6.32 -6.62
C LEU A 72 14.41 -5.81 -7.66
N GLU A 73 15.70 -5.77 -7.31
CA GLU A 73 16.80 -5.35 -8.21
C GLU A 73 17.07 -6.39 -9.31
N GLY A 74 16.11 -6.61 -10.22
CA GLY A 74 16.22 -7.60 -11.28
C GLY A 74 16.12 -9.06 -10.80
N GLU A 75 15.84 -9.27 -9.52
CA GLU A 75 15.55 -10.59 -8.96
C GLU A 75 14.28 -11.17 -9.57
N ARG A 76 14.36 -12.42 -10.02
CA ARG A 76 13.17 -13.16 -10.44
C ARG A 76 12.43 -13.59 -9.18
N VAL A 77 11.28 -12.97 -8.92
CA VAL A 77 10.32 -13.48 -7.94
C VAL A 77 9.83 -14.85 -8.43
N PRO A 78 10.11 -15.95 -7.69
CA PRO A 78 9.68 -17.27 -8.09
C PRO A 78 8.15 -17.32 -8.22
N HIS A 79 7.66 -18.00 -9.26
CA HIS A 79 6.23 -18.20 -9.48
C HIS A 79 5.40 -16.91 -9.63
N LEU A 80 6.03 -15.78 -9.96
CA LEU A 80 5.32 -14.54 -10.23
C LEU A 80 4.33 -14.72 -11.39
N VAL A 81 3.07 -14.39 -11.11
CA VAL A 81 2.00 -14.44 -12.12
C VAL A 81 1.92 -13.12 -12.89
N TYR A 82 1.55 -13.21 -14.16
CA TYR A 82 1.26 -12.04 -14.97
C TYR A 82 -0.20 -11.61 -14.78
N GLY A 83 -0.43 -10.32 -14.61
CA GLY A 83 -1.77 -9.75 -14.71
C GLY A 83 -2.23 -9.73 -16.17
N TYR A 84 -3.55 -9.69 -16.37
CA TYR A 84 -4.18 -9.56 -17.68
C TYR A 84 -5.26 -8.49 -17.60
N ARG A 85 -5.44 -7.72 -18.68
CA ARG A 85 -6.47 -6.70 -18.79
C ARG A 85 -7.27 -6.93 -20.06
N ARG A 86 -8.60 -6.78 -19.95
CA ARG A 86 -9.49 -6.70 -21.10
C ARG A 86 -9.45 -5.29 -21.67
N ASN A 87 -9.15 -5.17 -22.97
CA ASN A 87 -9.12 -3.91 -23.69
C ASN A 87 -10.53 -3.52 -24.15
N ASP A 88 -10.70 -2.26 -24.58
CA ASP A 88 -12.00 -1.73 -25.02
C ASP A 88 -12.56 -2.45 -26.25
N ASP A 89 -11.67 -2.97 -27.11
CA ASP A 89 -12.01 -3.80 -28.27
C ASP A 89 -12.41 -5.25 -27.90
N GLY A 90 -12.39 -5.59 -26.61
CA GLY A 90 -12.73 -6.90 -26.08
C GLY A 90 -11.60 -7.91 -26.06
N THR A 91 -10.42 -7.57 -26.59
CA THR A 91 -9.22 -8.44 -26.52
C THR A 91 -8.65 -8.50 -25.11
N ILE A 92 -7.85 -9.53 -24.81
CA ILE A 92 -7.14 -9.67 -23.54
C ILE A 92 -5.64 -9.51 -23.80
N SER A 93 -4.99 -8.65 -23.03
CA SER A 93 -3.54 -8.42 -23.10
C SER A 93 -2.89 -8.52 -21.72
N ARG A 94 -1.58 -8.78 -21.67
CA ARG A 94 -0.82 -8.82 -20.41
C ARG A 94 -0.72 -7.41 -19.80
N ASN A 95 -0.83 -7.35 -18.47
CA ASN A 95 -0.68 -6.13 -17.68
C ASN A 95 0.26 -6.40 -16.48
N PRO A 96 1.42 -5.73 -16.38
CA PRO A 96 1.88 -4.66 -17.25
C PRO A 96 2.28 -5.22 -18.62
N ASN A 97 2.20 -4.38 -19.64
CA ASN A 97 2.70 -4.75 -20.96
C ASN A 97 4.18 -5.14 -20.83
N PRO A 98 4.59 -6.37 -21.20
CA PRO A 98 6.00 -6.79 -21.11
C PRO A 98 6.95 -5.94 -21.96
N ASP A 99 6.44 -5.26 -22.98
CA ASP A 99 7.20 -4.31 -23.82
C ASP A 99 7.17 -2.88 -23.27
N ALA A 100 6.33 -2.59 -22.26
CA ALA A 100 6.39 -1.31 -21.57
C ALA A 100 7.66 -1.25 -20.74
N ALA A 101 8.36 -0.11 -20.80
CA ALA A 101 9.53 0.13 -19.97
C ALA A 101 9.22 -0.23 -18.49
N PRO A 102 10.21 -0.69 -17.69
CA PRO A 102 10.03 -1.05 -16.26
C PRO A 102 9.50 0.08 -15.34
N ARG A 103 9.03 1.18 -15.89
CA ARG A 103 8.90 2.52 -15.31
C ARG A 103 7.70 2.74 -14.37
N MET A 104 7.04 1.71 -13.86
CA MET A 104 5.84 1.91 -13.04
C MET A 104 5.74 1.01 -11.81
N ARG A 105 6.82 0.35 -11.41
CA ARG A 105 6.79 -0.51 -10.22
C ARG A 105 7.96 -0.12 -9.33
N GLY A 106 7.69 0.63 -8.27
CA GLY A 106 8.64 0.75 -7.15
C GLY A 106 9.31 2.09 -6.87
N LEU A 107 8.81 3.23 -7.37
CA LEU A 107 9.20 4.53 -6.76
C LEU A 107 8.15 5.07 -5.78
N THR A 108 6.89 4.69 -5.95
CA THR A 108 5.85 4.88 -4.94
C THR A 108 5.70 3.62 -4.10
N TYR A 109 5.50 3.79 -2.81
CA TYR A 109 5.29 2.72 -1.83
C TYR A 109 4.25 3.13 -0.78
N GLY A 110 3.65 2.13 -0.15
CA GLY A 110 2.61 2.31 0.86
C GLY A 110 1.18 2.14 0.34
N ASP A 111 0.94 2.35 -0.96
CA ASP A 111 -0.38 2.26 -1.59
C ASP A 111 -0.61 1.01 -2.45
N ASP A 112 0.41 0.43 -3.11
CA ASP A 112 0.22 -0.76 -3.97
C ASP A 112 1.44 -1.67 -4.20
N ASP A 113 2.49 -1.57 -3.37
CA ASP A 113 3.82 -2.08 -3.73
C ASP A 113 4.16 -3.52 -3.29
N LEU A 114 3.24 -4.22 -2.63
CA LEU A 114 3.44 -5.59 -2.15
C LEU A 114 3.00 -6.66 -3.16
N ILE A 115 3.85 -7.67 -3.37
CA ILE A 115 3.50 -8.94 -4.01
C ILE A 115 3.49 -10.03 -2.95
N SER A 116 2.46 -10.86 -2.92
CA SER A 116 2.31 -11.91 -1.92
C SER A 116 1.74 -13.20 -2.51
N THR A 117 1.69 -14.24 -1.68
CA THR A 117 0.97 -15.48 -1.95
C THR A 117 -0.27 -15.57 -1.07
N MET A 118 -1.25 -16.38 -1.46
CA MET A 118 -2.43 -16.65 -0.61
C MET A 118 -2.04 -17.23 0.75
N ALA A 119 -1.02 -18.09 0.79
CA ALA A 119 -0.54 -18.68 2.03
C ALA A 119 0.02 -17.63 2.99
N ASP A 120 0.78 -16.66 2.50
CA ASP A 120 1.34 -15.60 3.34
C ASP A 120 0.30 -14.55 3.73
N MET A 121 -0.64 -14.22 2.85
CA MET A 121 -1.80 -13.39 3.23
C MET A 121 -2.63 -14.04 4.34
N PHE A 122 -2.78 -15.36 4.33
CA PHE A 122 -3.44 -16.08 5.42
C PHE A 122 -2.64 -16.01 6.73
N LYS A 123 -1.30 -16.12 6.67
CA LYS A 123 -0.46 -15.92 7.87
C LYS A 123 -0.58 -14.49 8.43
N TYR A 124 -0.67 -13.49 7.56
CA TYR A 124 -0.89 -12.10 7.98
C TYR A 124 -2.23 -11.91 8.70
N ASP A 125 -3.31 -12.46 8.15
CA ASP A 125 -4.63 -12.44 8.79
C ASP A 125 -4.58 -13.11 10.17
N GLN A 126 -3.94 -14.28 10.28
CA GLN A 126 -3.74 -14.95 11.56
C GLN A 126 -2.91 -14.12 12.54
N ALA A 127 -1.83 -13.49 12.08
CA ALA A 127 -0.96 -12.65 12.91
C ALA A 127 -1.74 -11.46 13.50
N ILE A 128 -2.54 -10.76 12.69
CA ILE A 128 -3.37 -9.65 13.16
C ILE A 128 -4.42 -10.14 14.15
N ARG A 129 -5.19 -11.18 13.81
CA ARG A 129 -6.30 -11.67 14.66
C ARG A 129 -5.84 -12.24 16.00
N ASN A 130 -4.63 -12.79 16.05
CA ASN A 130 -4.03 -13.30 17.27
C ASN A 130 -3.30 -12.20 18.07
N GLY A 131 -3.40 -10.94 17.64
CA GLY A 131 -2.92 -9.78 18.37
C GLY A 131 -1.41 -9.55 18.27
N LEU A 132 -0.74 -10.06 17.23
CA LEU A 132 0.71 -9.93 17.08
C LEU A 132 1.14 -8.46 16.90
N PHE A 133 0.35 -7.68 16.17
CA PHE A 133 0.66 -6.27 15.85
C PHE A 133 -0.23 -5.27 16.57
N LEU A 134 -1.48 -5.65 16.81
CA LEU A 134 -2.52 -4.79 17.36
C LEU A 134 -3.21 -5.51 18.50
N ASN A 135 -3.53 -4.78 19.57
CA ASN A 135 -4.44 -5.33 20.57
C ASN A 135 -5.87 -5.41 19.99
N PRO A 136 -6.77 -6.20 20.60
CA PRO A 136 -8.14 -6.35 20.12
C PRO A 136 -8.88 -5.02 19.95
N GLU A 137 -8.64 -4.03 20.82
CA GLU A 137 -9.30 -2.72 20.75
C GLU A 137 -8.90 -1.94 19.49
N LYS A 138 -7.60 -1.92 19.15
CA LYS A 138 -7.13 -1.25 17.93
C LYS A 138 -7.55 -2.01 16.68
N LEU A 139 -7.58 -3.35 16.74
CA LEU A 139 -8.06 -4.17 15.63
C LEU A 139 -9.53 -3.88 15.35
N ASP A 140 -10.37 -3.83 16.38
CA ASP A 140 -11.77 -3.45 16.26
C ASP A 140 -11.90 -2.04 15.67
N GLN A 141 -11.11 -1.08 16.13
CA GLN A 141 -11.13 0.28 15.59
C GLN A 141 -10.81 0.35 14.09
N ILE A 142 -9.84 -0.42 13.57
CA ILE A 142 -9.47 -0.36 12.15
C ILE A 142 -10.41 -1.16 11.23
N LEU A 143 -11.16 -2.12 11.79
CA LEU A 143 -12.09 -2.97 11.02
C LEU A 143 -13.51 -2.39 10.96
N ASN A 144 -13.82 -1.41 11.79
CA ASN A 144 -15.12 -0.76 11.81
C ASN A 144 -15.12 0.57 11.04
N PRO A 145 -16.26 0.96 10.46
CA PRO A 145 -16.44 2.29 9.90
C PRO A 145 -16.11 3.41 10.89
N VAL A 146 -15.59 4.51 10.38
CA VAL A 146 -15.27 5.70 11.18
C VAL A 146 -16.53 6.55 11.35
N LEU A 147 -16.73 7.09 12.54
CA LEU A 147 -17.80 8.05 12.82
C LEU A 147 -17.44 9.42 12.20
N LEU A 148 -18.31 9.93 11.35
CA LEU A 148 -18.18 11.24 10.71
C LEU A 148 -18.72 12.36 11.63
N ASN A 149 -18.46 13.61 11.25
CA ASN A 149 -18.87 14.79 12.01
C ASN A 149 -20.40 14.93 12.18
N ASP A 150 -21.18 14.29 11.30
CA ASP A 150 -22.64 14.26 11.35
C ASP A 150 -23.19 13.02 12.07
N GLU A 151 -22.33 12.30 12.80
CA GLU A 151 -22.64 11.06 13.52
C GLU A 151 -23.06 9.88 12.63
N THR A 152 -22.87 9.99 11.30
CA THR A 152 -23.01 8.85 10.39
C THR A 152 -21.72 8.03 10.31
N LEU A 153 -21.84 6.78 9.86
CA LEU A 153 -20.69 5.90 9.62
C LEU A 153 -20.15 6.12 8.20
N SER A 154 -18.82 6.08 8.05
CA SER A 154 -18.17 6.09 6.74
C SER A 154 -18.63 4.91 5.87
N GLU A 155 -19.03 5.17 4.63
CA GLU A 155 -19.26 4.15 3.60
C GLU A 155 -17.97 3.46 3.14
#